data_AF-A0A0G1ML61-F1
#
_entry.id   AF-A0A0G1ML61-F1
#
_cell.length_a   1.000
_cell.length_b   1.000
_cell.length_c   1.000
_cell.angle_alpha   90.00
_cell.angle_beta   90.00
_cell.angle_gamma   90.00
#
_symmetry.space_group_name_H-M   'P 1'
#
loop_
_entity.id
_entity.type
_entity.pdbx_description
1 polymer ?
#
loop_
_entity_poly.entity_id
_entity_poly.type
_entity_poly.pdbx_seq_one_letter_code
_entity_poly.pdbx_strand_id
1 'polypeptide(L)'
;MFINKFFQTFAAIIGFMVAYTVIGLPIFLMQNSWPDGVFVILLTVWSVGSVVFFLAFFFWIIGKIWVFHGADVPATPLEVLKNQLLEINSWDAPVEVKETKNGLVFTWKYVDAKWWELFKKAGLIKVYELHAKFNENKDTVYLTDVSKTVSWGVGPTEVRISAQAIHGIQAGFDAAKQLGVKENFSLGTVMDYRFSPSEIKNPVMNTILKNGWDVKFRV
;
A
#
# COMPACT_ATOMS: atom_id res chain seq x y z
N MET A 1 -2.45 8.05 11.22
CA MET A 1 -1.26 8.33 10.37
C MET A 1 -1.61 8.32 8.88
N PHE A 2 -2.21 7.25 8.35
CA PHE A 2 -2.61 7.16 6.94
C PHE A 2 -3.65 8.21 6.50
N ILE A 3 -4.67 8.48 7.32
CA ILE A 3 -5.74 9.45 7.01
C ILE A 3 -5.20 10.86 6.75
N ASN A 4 -4.27 11.35 7.57
CA ASN A 4 -3.69 12.69 7.39
C ASN A 4 -2.92 12.79 6.06
N LYS A 5 -2.19 11.73 5.68
CA LYS A 5 -1.46 11.67 4.40
C LYS A 5 -2.40 11.57 3.20
N PHE A 6 -3.53 10.87 3.35
CA PHE A 6 -4.60 10.84 2.36
C PHE A 6 -5.18 12.25 2.13
N PHE A 7 -5.52 12.97 3.19
CA PHE A 7 -6.00 14.35 3.09
C PHE A 7 -4.95 15.30 2.48
N GLN A 8 -3.67 15.14 2.81
CA GLN A 8 -2.59 15.92 2.18
C GLN A 8 -2.47 15.65 0.67
N THR A 9 -2.59 14.38 0.27
CA THR A 9 -2.57 14.00 -1.15
C THR A 9 -3.78 14.58 -1.88
N PHE A 10 -4.97 14.47 -1.27
CA PHE A 10 -6.21 15.02 -1.81
C PHE A 10 -6.16 16.55 -1.95
N ALA A 11 -5.72 17.25 -0.90
CA ALA A 11 -5.57 18.71 -0.92
C ALA A 11 -4.58 19.17 -2.00
N ALA A 12 -3.48 18.45 -2.19
CA ALA A 12 -2.52 18.78 -3.21
C ALA A 12 -3.01 18.49 -4.64
N ILE A 13 -3.82 17.44 -4.84
CA ILE A 13 -4.52 17.19 -6.11
C ILE A 13 -5.47 18.35 -6.42
N ILE A 14 -6.26 18.80 -5.44
CA ILE A 14 -7.15 19.97 -5.61
C ILE A 14 -6.33 21.21 -5.96
N GLY A 15 -5.24 21.46 -5.23
CA GLY A 15 -4.34 22.59 -5.51
C GLY A 15 -3.78 22.56 -6.93
N PHE A 16 -3.37 21.37 -7.40
CA PHE A 16 -2.93 21.16 -8.77
C PHE A 16 -4.06 21.45 -9.78
N MET A 17 -5.27 20.93 -9.56
CA MET A 17 -6.42 21.18 -10.45
C MET A 17 -6.74 22.67 -10.55
N VAL A 18 -6.78 23.39 -9.42
CA VAL A 18 -7.03 24.84 -9.39
C VAL A 18 -5.94 25.59 -10.14
N ALA A 19 -4.66 25.32 -9.83
CA ALA A 19 -3.55 25.95 -10.51
C ALA A 19 -3.58 25.68 -12.02
N TYR A 20 -3.87 24.45 -12.42
CA TYR A 20 -3.99 24.06 -13.81
C TYR A 20 -5.14 24.78 -14.53
N THR A 21 -6.31 24.88 -13.90
CA THR A 21 -7.43 25.67 -14.45
C THR A 21 -7.04 27.14 -14.61
N VAL A 22 -6.38 27.74 -13.63
CA VAL A 22 -5.96 29.15 -13.68
C VAL A 22 -4.96 29.40 -14.82
N ILE A 23 -4.01 28.50 -15.05
CA ILE A 23 -3.05 28.63 -16.15
C ILE A 23 -3.73 28.45 -17.51
N GLY A 24 -4.80 27.65 -17.58
CA GLY A 24 -5.59 27.47 -18.80
C GLY A 24 -6.60 28.60 -19.09
N LEU A 25 -6.97 29.41 -18.09
CA LEU A 25 -7.96 30.49 -18.24
C LEU A 25 -7.67 31.47 -19.39
N PRO A 26 -6.44 31.93 -19.64
CA PRO A 26 -6.15 32.83 -20.75
C PRO A 26 -6.53 32.25 -22.13
N ILE A 27 -6.43 30.93 -22.31
CA ILE A 27 -6.82 30.25 -23.56
C ILE A 27 -8.32 30.42 -23.80
N PHE A 28 -9.12 30.30 -22.74
CA PHE A 28 -10.58 30.50 -22.80
C PHE A 28 -10.97 31.97 -22.93
N LEU A 29 -10.31 32.87 -22.18
CA LEU A 29 -10.63 34.30 -22.19
C LEU A 29 -10.29 34.98 -23.53
N MET A 30 -9.27 34.48 -24.24
CA MET A 30 -8.84 35.05 -25.51
C MET A 30 -9.48 34.37 -26.73
N GLN A 31 -10.46 33.47 -26.56
CA GLN A 31 -11.04 32.65 -27.63
C GLN A 31 -11.39 33.46 -28.90
N ASN A 32 -11.93 34.68 -28.74
CA ASN A 32 -12.37 35.53 -29.85
C ASN A 32 -11.23 36.27 -30.58
N SER A 33 -10.01 36.21 -30.05
CA SER A 33 -8.83 36.90 -30.59
C SER A 33 -7.93 35.99 -31.45
N TRP A 34 -8.23 34.69 -31.51
CA TRP A 34 -7.40 33.71 -32.23
C TRP A 34 -7.92 33.43 -33.64
N PRO A 35 -7.02 33.15 -34.61
CA PRO A 35 -7.40 32.66 -35.93
C PRO A 35 -8.15 31.32 -35.87
N ASP A 36 -8.94 31.03 -36.91
CA ASP A 36 -9.72 29.80 -37.03
C ASP A 36 -8.86 28.54 -36.81
N GLY A 37 -9.32 27.65 -35.93
CA GLY A 37 -8.66 26.39 -35.61
C GLY A 37 -7.50 26.47 -34.60
N VAL A 38 -6.89 27.63 -34.38
CA VAL A 38 -5.78 27.77 -33.41
C VAL A 38 -6.25 27.53 -31.98
N PHE A 39 -7.44 28.00 -31.64
CA PHE A 39 -8.06 27.74 -30.33
C PHE A 39 -8.23 26.23 -30.06
N VAL A 40 -8.69 25.46 -31.06
CA VAL A 40 -8.90 24.02 -30.92
C VAL A 40 -7.56 23.30 -30.72
N ILE A 41 -6.54 23.67 -31.48
CA ILE A 41 -5.19 23.11 -31.35
C ILE A 41 -4.63 23.38 -29.96
N LEU A 42 -4.70 24.62 -29.47
CA LEU A 42 -4.23 25.00 -28.14
C LEU A 42 -4.97 24.23 -27.04
N LEU A 43 -6.29 24.08 -27.16
CA LEU A 43 -7.10 23.32 -26.20
C LEU A 43 -6.74 21.83 -26.20
N THR A 44 -6.50 21.24 -27.38
CA THR A 44 -6.05 19.85 -27.49
C THR A 44 -4.66 19.67 -26.87
N VAL A 45 -3.70 20.54 -27.18
CA VAL A 45 -2.34 20.49 -26.61
C VAL A 45 -2.38 20.68 -25.10
N TRP A 46 -3.20 21.63 -24.61
CA TRP A 46 -3.42 21.84 -23.19
C TRP A 46 -3.99 20.58 -22.54
N SER A 47 -5.10 20.04 -23.05
CA SER A 47 -5.73 18.83 -22.52
C SER A 47 -4.79 17.62 -22.47
N VAL A 48 -4.03 17.36 -23.55
CA VAL A 48 -3.04 16.26 -23.59
C VAL A 48 -1.92 16.52 -22.58
N GLY A 49 -1.41 17.76 -22.52
CA GLY A 49 -0.42 18.17 -21.53
C GLY A 49 -0.93 17.95 -20.10
N SER A 50 -2.20 18.23 -19.82
CA SER A 50 -2.82 18.06 -18.50
C SER A 50 -2.63 16.64 -17.96
N VAL A 51 -2.85 15.63 -18.80
CA VAL A 51 -2.78 14.23 -18.41
C VAL A 51 -1.34 13.85 -18.10
N VAL A 52 -0.39 14.27 -18.95
CA VAL A 52 1.04 13.98 -18.77
C VAL A 52 1.58 14.66 -17.50
N PHE A 53 1.29 15.96 -17.33
CA PHE A 53 1.71 16.71 -16.14
C PHE A 53 1.05 16.18 -14.87
N PHE A 54 -0.23 15.81 -14.93
CA PHE A 54 -0.94 15.23 -13.79
C PHE A 54 -0.29 13.92 -13.36
N LEU A 55 0.00 13.01 -14.30
CA LEU A 55 0.68 11.74 -13.98
C LEU A 55 2.06 11.99 -13.36
N ALA A 56 2.87 12.89 -13.94
CA ALA A 56 4.17 13.24 -13.39
C ALA A 56 4.08 13.83 -11.97
N PHE A 57 3.15 14.76 -11.75
CA PHE A 57 2.88 15.37 -10.45
C PHE A 57 2.39 14.34 -9.43
N PHE A 58 1.48 13.44 -9.85
CA PHE A 58 0.91 12.40 -9.01
C PHE A 58 1.96 11.41 -8.52
N PHE A 59 2.83 10.91 -9.40
CA PHE A 59 3.92 10.02 -8.99
C PHE A 59 4.92 10.74 -8.07
N TRP A 60 5.26 11.99 -8.38
CA TRP A 60 6.17 12.79 -7.56
C TRP A 60 5.62 13.03 -6.15
N ILE A 61 4.35 13.38 -6.04
CA ILE A 61 3.74 13.73 -4.76
C ILE A 61 3.49 12.51 -3.89
N ILE A 62 3.12 11.37 -4.48
CA ILE A 62 2.99 10.12 -3.72
C ILE A 62 4.32 9.74 -3.09
N GLY A 63 5.42 9.80 -3.86
CA GLY A 63 6.76 9.49 -3.35
C GLY A 63 7.23 10.44 -2.24
N LYS A 64 6.72 11.68 -2.20
CA LYS A 64 7.00 12.67 -1.16
C LYS A 64 6.12 12.52 0.09
N ILE A 65 4.82 12.33 -0.09
CA ILE A 65 3.85 12.32 1.03
C ILE A 65 3.87 10.97 1.74
N TRP A 66 4.04 9.86 1.03
CA TRP A 66 3.96 8.50 1.57
C TRP A 66 5.28 8.00 2.16
N VAL A 67 6.02 8.91 2.81
CA VAL A 67 7.17 8.63 3.68
C VAL A 67 6.73 8.73 5.13
N PHE A 68 6.92 7.66 5.89
CA PHE A 68 6.61 7.59 7.30
C PHE A 68 7.94 7.68 8.04
N HIS A 69 8.19 8.82 8.69
CA HIS A 69 9.45 9.02 9.40
C HIS A 69 9.47 8.21 10.68
N GLY A 70 10.63 7.62 10.98
CA GLY A 70 10.89 6.95 12.24
C GLY A 70 10.67 7.88 13.44
N ALA A 71 10.61 7.32 14.64
CA ALA A 71 10.67 8.10 15.87
C ALA A 71 11.95 8.95 15.88
N ASP A 72 11.97 10.05 16.63
CA ASP A 72 13.13 10.96 16.79
C ASP A 72 14.31 10.33 17.58
N VAL A 73 14.53 9.04 17.38
CA VAL A 73 15.55 8.19 17.98
C VAL A 73 16.52 7.78 16.86
N PRO A 74 17.84 7.72 17.12
CA PRO A 74 18.79 7.24 16.13
C PRO A 74 18.39 5.84 15.61
N ALA A 75 18.52 5.64 14.30
CA ALA A 75 18.22 4.37 13.67
C ALA A 75 19.06 3.24 14.31
N THR A 76 18.39 2.19 14.77
CA THR A 76 19.10 1.02 15.32
C THR A 76 19.87 0.29 14.21
N PRO A 77 20.98 -0.42 14.52
CA PRO A 77 21.70 -1.19 13.52
C PRO A 77 20.80 -2.19 12.80
N LEU A 78 20.99 -2.35 11.49
CA LEU A 78 20.12 -3.17 10.65
C LEU A 78 19.94 -4.59 11.18
N GLU A 79 21.03 -5.21 11.67
CA GLU A 79 21.01 -6.56 12.22
C GLU A 79 20.17 -6.67 13.49
N VAL A 80 20.15 -5.64 14.34
CA VAL A 80 19.30 -5.59 15.54
C VAL A 80 17.83 -5.53 15.13
N LEU A 81 17.49 -4.65 14.18
CA LEU A 81 16.12 -4.53 13.66
C LEU A 81 15.63 -5.83 13.01
N LYS A 82 16.46 -6.48 12.18
CA LYS A 82 16.13 -7.76 11.55
C LYS A 82 15.88 -8.85 12.59
N ASN A 83 16.76 -8.98 13.58
CA ASN A 83 16.62 -9.99 14.63
C ASN A 83 15.33 -9.78 15.44
N GLN A 84 15.01 -8.53 15.78
CA GLN A 84 13.75 -8.20 16.45
C GLN A 84 12.52 -8.55 15.61
N LEU A 85 12.58 -8.32 14.29
CA LEU A 85 11.48 -8.69 13.38
C LEU A 85 11.37 -10.22 13.21
N LEU A 86 12.48 -10.95 13.23
CA LEU A 86 12.51 -12.41 13.13
C LEU A 86 12.02 -13.09 14.42
N GLU A 87 12.15 -12.44 15.58
CA GLU A 87 11.68 -12.95 16.87
C GLU A 87 10.18 -13.29 16.86
N ILE A 88 9.38 -12.65 16.00
CA ILE A 88 7.95 -12.94 15.80
C ILE A 88 7.70 -14.42 15.51
N ASN A 89 8.65 -15.12 14.86
CA ASN A 89 8.51 -16.55 14.57
C ASN A 89 8.46 -17.42 15.82
N SER A 90 9.04 -16.97 16.93
CA SER A 90 9.04 -17.70 18.21
C SER A 90 7.69 -17.65 18.92
N TRP A 91 6.80 -16.72 18.52
CA TRP A 91 5.51 -16.55 19.15
C TRP A 91 4.48 -17.55 18.58
N ASP A 92 3.53 -17.94 19.43
CA ASP A 92 2.38 -18.75 19.02
C ASP A 92 1.32 -17.90 18.31
N ALA A 93 1.73 -17.26 17.21
CA ALA A 93 0.91 -16.39 16.39
C ALA A 93 0.76 -16.96 14.97
N PRO A 94 -0.35 -16.63 14.26
CA PRO A 94 -0.61 -17.08 12.89
C PRO A 94 0.24 -16.37 11.82
N VAL A 95 1.26 -15.59 12.21
CA VAL A 95 2.13 -14.81 11.34
C VAL A 95 3.53 -15.41 11.36
N GLU A 96 4.20 -15.44 10.21
CA GLU A 96 5.59 -15.83 10.05
C GLU A 96 6.38 -14.76 9.27
N VAL A 97 7.68 -14.74 9.53
CA VAL A 97 8.66 -13.88 8.87
C VAL A 97 9.72 -14.75 8.23
N LYS A 98 9.88 -14.62 6.92
CA LYS A 98 10.86 -15.37 6.13
C LYS A 98 11.98 -14.45 5.69
N GLU A 99 13.21 -14.86 5.95
CA GLU A 99 14.37 -14.18 5.37
C GLU A 99 14.56 -14.61 3.92
N THR A 100 14.81 -13.63 3.05
CA THR A 100 15.04 -13.82 1.62
C THR A 100 16.29 -13.04 1.21
N LYS A 101 16.84 -13.34 0.04
CA LYS A 101 17.98 -12.59 -0.53
C LYS A 101 17.73 -11.08 -0.65
N ASN A 102 16.46 -10.67 -0.74
CA ASN A 102 16.05 -9.29 -0.98
C ASN A 102 15.59 -8.55 0.29
N GLY A 103 15.57 -9.22 1.45
CA GLY A 103 15.05 -8.69 2.71
C GLY A 103 14.11 -9.67 3.42
N LEU A 104 13.13 -9.17 4.16
CA LEU A 104 12.18 -9.98 4.93
C LEU A 104 10.82 -10.03 4.26
N VAL A 105 10.14 -11.17 4.37
CA VAL A 105 8.76 -11.36 3.90
C VAL A 105 7.89 -11.77 5.07
N PHE A 106 6.91 -10.95 5.40
CA PHE A 106 5.92 -11.21 6.44
C PHE A 106 4.68 -11.81 5.79
N THR A 107 4.22 -12.95 6.28
CA THR A 107 3.04 -13.64 5.74
C THR A 107 2.35 -14.44 6.83
N TRP A 108 1.19 -15.01 6.50
CA TRP A 108 0.47 -15.91 7.40
C TRP A 108 1.13 -17.29 7.41
N LYS A 109 1.06 -18.01 8.53
CA LYS A 109 1.48 -19.43 8.66
C LYS A 109 0.49 -20.37 7.97
N TYR A 110 0.18 -20.13 6.70
CA TYR A 110 -0.87 -20.83 5.96
C TYR A 110 -0.51 -22.28 5.58
N VAL A 111 0.76 -22.66 5.70
CA VAL A 111 1.27 -24.03 5.48
C VAL A 111 1.32 -24.84 6.77
N ASP A 112 1.26 -24.19 7.93
CA ASP A 112 1.30 -24.85 9.23
C ASP A 112 -0.05 -25.56 9.50
N ALA A 113 0.00 -26.85 9.84
CA ALA A 113 -1.20 -27.67 10.07
C ALA A 113 -2.13 -27.09 11.16
N LYS A 114 -1.57 -26.43 12.18
CA LYS A 114 -2.33 -25.81 13.28
C LYS A 114 -3.24 -24.70 12.77
N TRP A 115 -2.73 -23.90 11.83
CA TRP A 115 -3.44 -22.74 11.31
C TRP A 115 -4.19 -23.05 10.01
N TRP A 116 -3.75 -24.05 9.26
CA TRP A 116 -4.36 -24.48 8.00
C TRP A 116 -5.86 -24.78 8.11
N GLU A 117 -6.28 -25.51 9.15
CA GLU A 117 -7.71 -25.80 9.35
C GLU A 117 -8.53 -24.52 9.60
N LEU A 118 -7.96 -23.55 10.32
CA LEU A 118 -8.58 -22.26 10.57
C LEU A 118 -8.73 -21.46 9.27
N PHE A 119 -7.67 -21.39 8.45
CA PHE A 119 -7.68 -20.71 7.16
C PHE A 119 -8.64 -21.36 6.16
N LYS A 120 -8.69 -22.70 6.13
CA LYS A 120 -9.61 -23.46 5.27
C LYS A 120 -11.07 -23.26 5.68
N LYS A 121 -11.38 -23.35 6.98
CA LYS A 121 -12.74 -23.09 7.51
C LYS A 121 -13.18 -21.65 7.25
N ALA A 122 -12.25 -20.69 7.30
CA ALA A 122 -12.49 -19.29 6.97
C ALA A 122 -12.58 -19.00 5.45
N GLY A 123 -12.37 -20.00 4.58
CA GLY A 123 -12.49 -19.84 3.13
C GLY A 123 -11.45 -18.91 2.51
N LEU A 124 -10.22 -18.87 3.06
CA LEU A 124 -9.21 -17.90 2.62
C LEU A 124 -8.72 -18.16 1.19
N ILE A 125 -9.18 -17.38 0.20
CA ILE A 125 -8.78 -17.55 -1.21
C ILE A 125 -7.51 -16.73 -1.56
N LYS A 126 -7.15 -15.74 -0.73
CA LYS A 126 -6.02 -14.85 -0.97
C LYS A 126 -5.12 -14.75 0.26
N VAL A 127 -3.81 -14.95 0.06
CA VAL A 127 -2.76 -14.74 1.07
C VAL A 127 -2.10 -13.39 0.81
N TYR A 128 -1.93 -12.63 1.88
CA TYR A 128 -1.19 -11.37 1.88
C TYR A 128 0.25 -11.62 2.32
N GLU A 129 1.20 -11.05 1.57
CA GLU A 129 2.60 -10.98 1.92
C GLU A 129 3.03 -9.51 1.94
N LEU A 130 3.79 -9.15 2.96
CA LEU A 130 4.46 -7.85 3.04
C LEU A 130 5.96 -8.07 2.85
N HIS A 131 6.52 -7.51 1.79
CA HIS A 131 7.95 -7.60 1.48
C HIS A 131 8.64 -6.35 1.99
N ALA A 132 9.61 -6.51 2.87
CA ALA A 132 10.42 -5.44 3.44
C ALA A 132 11.86 -5.52 2.91
N LYS A 133 12.25 -4.49 2.16
CA LYS A 133 13.62 -4.30 1.67
C LYS A 133 14.30 -3.16 2.42
N PHE A 134 15.42 -3.46 3.07
CA PHE A 134 16.15 -2.50 3.89
C PHE A 134 17.20 -1.75 3.06
N ASN A 135 17.35 -0.45 3.33
CA ASN A 135 18.39 0.40 2.77
C ASN A 135 19.10 1.15 3.90
N GLU A 136 20.23 0.60 4.32
CA GLU A 136 21.05 1.09 5.43
C GLU A 136 21.64 2.49 5.15
N ASN A 137 21.96 2.82 3.89
CA ASN A 137 22.52 4.14 3.56
C ASN A 137 21.54 5.31 3.78
N LYS A 138 20.24 5.01 3.89
CA LYS A 138 19.17 6.01 4.02
C LYS A 138 18.30 5.77 5.27
N ASP A 139 18.68 4.81 6.11
CA ASP A 139 17.88 4.32 7.24
C ASP A 139 16.40 4.11 6.86
N THR A 140 16.17 3.61 5.63
CA THR A 140 14.83 3.50 5.04
C THR A 140 14.49 2.05 4.72
N VAL A 141 13.29 1.61 5.12
CA VAL A 141 12.69 0.34 4.73
C VAL A 141 11.64 0.57 3.65
N TYR A 142 11.80 -0.13 2.54
CA TYR A 142 10.83 -0.18 1.45
C TYR A 142 9.87 -1.34 1.67
N LEU A 143 8.61 -1.03 1.90
CA LEU A 143 7.53 -1.99 2.06
C LEU A 143 6.77 -2.17 0.75
N THR A 144 6.53 -3.42 0.35
CA THR A 144 5.74 -3.78 -0.83
C THR A 144 4.63 -4.74 -0.42
N ASP A 145 3.39 -4.33 -0.67
CA ASP A 145 2.21 -5.18 -0.48
C ASP A 145 2.12 -6.16 -1.67
N VAL A 146 2.06 -7.46 -1.39
CA VAL A 146 1.91 -8.52 -2.41
C VAL A 146 0.73 -9.38 -2.00
N SER A 147 -0.23 -9.58 -2.91
CA SER A 147 -1.32 -10.54 -2.72
C SER A 147 -1.12 -11.75 -3.61
N LYS A 148 -1.36 -12.95 -3.09
CA LYS A 148 -1.29 -14.23 -3.82
C LYS A 148 -2.61 -14.96 -3.70
N THR A 149 -3.08 -15.57 -4.79
CA THR A 149 -4.29 -16.39 -4.75
C THR A 149 -3.90 -17.82 -4.43
N VAL A 150 -4.54 -18.38 -3.41
CA VAL A 150 -4.30 -19.75 -2.94
C VAL A 150 -5.53 -20.59 -3.20
N SER A 151 -5.32 -21.74 -3.84
CA SER A 151 -6.32 -22.80 -3.96
C SER A 151 -5.92 -23.97 -3.06
N TRP A 152 -6.83 -24.36 -2.17
CA TRP A 152 -6.63 -25.42 -1.20
C TRP A 152 -6.98 -26.78 -1.81
N GLY A 153 -6.03 -27.72 -1.81
CA GLY A 153 -6.26 -29.13 -2.11
C GLY A 153 -6.75 -29.93 -0.90
N VAL A 154 -6.61 -31.25 -0.95
CA VAL A 154 -7.19 -32.18 0.05
C VAL A 154 -6.32 -32.29 1.32
N GLY A 155 -5.22 -31.54 1.42
CA GLY A 155 -4.36 -31.48 2.62
C GLY A 155 -3.40 -30.27 2.63
N PRO A 156 -2.60 -30.08 3.71
CA PRO A 156 -1.67 -28.95 3.86
C PRO A 156 -0.54 -28.93 2.80
N THR A 157 -0.26 -30.07 2.19
CA THR A 157 0.79 -30.25 1.17
C THR A 157 0.34 -29.90 -0.25
N GLU A 158 -0.98 -29.82 -0.51
CA GLU A 158 -1.54 -29.55 -1.84
C GLU A 158 -2.03 -28.10 -1.97
N VAL A 159 -1.17 -27.14 -1.65
CA VAL A 159 -1.46 -25.72 -1.85
C VAL A 159 -1.03 -25.31 -3.26
N ARG A 160 -2.00 -25.11 -4.16
CA ARG A 160 -1.76 -24.57 -5.50
C ARG A 160 -1.81 -23.05 -5.45
N ILE A 161 -0.65 -22.43 -5.56
CA ILE A 161 -0.48 -20.97 -5.55
C ILE A 161 -0.53 -20.46 -6.99
N SER A 162 -1.53 -19.65 -7.31
CA SER A 162 -1.53 -18.86 -8.54
C SER A 162 -1.12 -17.43 -8.17
N ALA A 163 0.09 -17.06 -8.58
CA ALA A 163 0.67 -15.77 -8.24
C ALA A 163 0.08 -14.69 -9.15
N GLN A 164 -0.92 -13.95 -8.66
CA GLN A 164 -1.32 -12.67 -9.25
C GLN A 164 -0.84 -11.55 -8.34
N ALA A 165 0.43 -11.15 -8.51
CA ALA A 165 1.06 -10.12 -7.68
C ALA A 165 0.49 -8.73 -8.03
N ILE A 166 -0.50 -8.29 -7.27
CA ILE A 166 -0.95 -6.90 -7.29
C ILE A 166 0.01 -6.11 -6.40
N HIS A 167 0.83 -5.25 -7.02
CA HIS A 167 1.68 -4.29 -6.33
C HIS A 167 0.89 -2.99 -6.15
N GLY A 168 0.81 -2.47 -4.92
CA GLY A 168 0.21 -1.16 -4.68
C GLY A 168 -0.07 -0.89 -3.21
N ILE A 169 -0.15 0.38 -2.85
CA ILE A 169 -0.51 0.80 -1.49
C ILE A 169 -1.98 0.43 -1.23
N GLN A 170 -2.23 -0.66 -0.51
CA GLN A 170 -3.59 -1.10 -0.17
C GLN A 170 -4.27 -0.26 0.93
N ALA A 171 -3.87 1.01 1.11
CA ALA A 171 -4.45 1.88 2.15
C ALA A 171 -5.93 2.24 1.90
N GLY A 172 -6.38 2.20 0.63
CA GLY A 172 -7.76 2.54 0.26
C GLY A 172 -8.82 1.55 0.76
N PHE A 173 -8.47 0.27 0.91
CA PHE A 173 -9.41 -0.76 1.39
C PHE A 173 -9.70 -0.63 2.90
N ASP A 174 -8.72 -0.18 3.70
CA ASP A 174 -8.87 -0.05 5.15
C ASP A 174 -9.68 1.19 5.56
N ALA A 175 -9.56 2.30 4.82
CA ALA A 175 -10.34 3.52 5.08
C ALA A 175 -11.84 3.32 4.79
N ALA A 176 -12.20 2.59 3.72
CA ALA A 176 -13.57 2.21 3.43
C ALA A 176 -14.15 1.25 4.48
N LYS A 177 -13.34 0.32 5.01
CA LYS A 177 -13.72 -0.59 6.10
C LYS A 177 -13.94 0.12 7.44
N GLN A 178 -13.12 1.12 7.78
CA GLN A 178 -13.29 1.91 9.02
C GLN A 178 -14.55 2.77 9.01
N LEU A 179 -15.10 3.09 7.84
CA LEU A 179 -16.40 3.76 7.70
C LEU A 179 -17.60 2.81 7.82
N GLY A 180 -17.39 1.52 8.14
CA GLY A 180 -18.47 0.61 8.53
C GLY A 180 -19.48 0.30 7.42
N VAL A 181 -19.13 0.48 6.14
CA VAL A 181 -19.99 0.06 5.04
C VAL A 181 -19.88 -1.45 4.88
N LYS A 182 -20.76 -2.18 5.57
CA LYS A 182 -21.07 -3.58 5.22
C LYS A 182 -21.81 -3.54 3.88
N GLU A 183 -21.22 -4.11 2.84
CA GLU A 183 -21.84 -4.19 1.49
C GLU A 183 -23.13 -5.02 1.44
N ASN A 184 -23.51 -5.69 2.52
CA ASN A 184 -24.79 -6.37 2.62
C ASN A 184 -25.42 -6.17 4.00
N PHE A 185 -26.61 -5.58 4.03
CA PHE A 185 -27.51 -5.53 5.18
C PHE A 185 -27.99 -6.95 5.57
N SER A 186 -27.10 -7.83 6.03
CA SER A 186 -27.48 -9.13 6.61
C SER A 186 -26.74 -9.40 7.91
N LEU A 187 -27.54 -9.66 8.95
CA LEU A 187 -27.10 -10.22 10.23
C LEU A 187 -27.00 -11.74 10.06
N GLY A 188 -25.80 -12.22 9.75
CA GLY A 188 -25.47 -13.64 9.73
C GLY A 188 -24.32 -13.92 10.69
N THR A 189 -24.59 -14.65 11.76
CA THR A 189 -23.57 -15.25 12.64
C THR A 189 -22.95 -16.46 11.94
N VAL A 190 -21.80 -16.23 11.31
CA VAL A 190 -20.72 -17.21 11.13
C VAL A 190 -19.45 -16.46 11.51
N MET A 191 -18.57 -17.05 12.32
CA MET A 191 -17.29 -16.41 12.69
C MET A 191 -16.38 -16.29 11.46
N ASP A 192 -16.64 -15.26 10.64
CA ASP A 192 -15.82 -14.86 9.50
C ASP A 192 -14.59 -14.10 10.02
N TYR A 193 -13.55 -14.83 10.42
CA TYR A 193 -12.24 -14.21 10.62
C TYR A 193 -11.71 -13.75 9.25
N ARG A 194 -11.96 -12.48 8.90
CA ARG A 194 -11.45 -11.87 7.66
C ARG A 194 -10.04 -11.37 7.89
N PHE A 195 -9.05 -12.22 7.61
CA PHE A 195 -7.63 -11.86 7.60
C PHE A 195 -7.41 -10.54 6.89
N SER A 196 -7.02 -9.52 7.65
CA SER A 196 -6.81 -8.17 7.11
C SER A 196 -5.31 -7.92 6.90
N PRO A 197 -4.87 -7.37 5.76
CA PRO A 197 -3.48 -6.95 5.56
C PRO A 197 -2.95 -6.05 6.69
N SER A 198 -3.85 -5.25 7.29
CA SER A 198 -3.56 -4.36 8.43
C SER A 198 -3.02 -5.08 9.67
N GLU A 199 -3.36 -6.35 9.89
CA GLU A 199 -2.93 -7.14 11.05
C GLU A 199 -1.43 -7.48 11.00
N ILE A 200 -0.87 -7.64 9.79
CA ILE A 200 0.58 -7.81 9.60
C ILE A 200 1.24 -6.45 9.44
N LYS A 201 0.66 -5.58 8.62
CA LYS A 201 1.25 -4.32 8.20
C LYS A 201 1.45 -3.32 9.35
N ASN A 202 0.44 -3.16 10.21
CA ASN A 202 0.51 -2.15 11.27
C ASN A 202 1.57 -2.48 12.34
N PRO A 203 1.64 -3.71 12.88
CA PRO A 203 2.69 -4.07 13.82
C PRO A 203 4.09 -3.96 13.23
N VAL A 204 4.31 -4.46 12.00
CA VAL A 204 5.61 -4.40 11.33
C VAL A 204 6.05 -2.94 11.14
N MET A 205 5.16 -2.09 10.63
CA MET A 205 5.45 -0.68 10.44
C MET A 205 5.76 0.02 11.77
N ASN A 206 4.98 -0.26 12.82
CA ASN A 206 5.19 0.34 14.13
C ASN A 206 6.55 -0.08 14.74
N THR A 207 6.95 -1.34 14.59
CA THR A 207 8.26 -1.82 15.06
C THR A 207 9.40 -1.13 14.32
N ILE A 208 9.30 -0.96 12.99
CA ILE A 208 10.33 -0.27 12.19
C ILE A 208 10.43 1.21 12.61
N LEU A 209 9.29 1.91 12.69
CA LEU A 209 9.26 3.32 13.03
C LEU A 209 9.79 3.58 14.45
N LYS A 210 9.45 2.73 15.43
CA LYS A 210 9.97 2.84 16.80
C LYS A 210 11.49 2.68 16.89
N ASN A 211 12.09 1.97 15.94
CA ASN A 211 13.53 1.77 15.85
C ASN A 211 14.26 2.91 15.13
N GLY A 212 13.58 4.01 14.80
CA GLY A 212 14.18 5.18 14.14
C GLY A 212 14.34 5.04 12.62
N TRP A 213 13.79 3.97 12.02
CA TRP A 213 13.87 3.74 10.58
C TRP A 213 12.66 4.35 9.86
N ASP A 214 12.91 4.97 8.71
CA ASP A 214 11.88 5.50 7.84
C ASP A 214 11.20 4.36 7.06
N VAL A 215 9.90 4.47 6.84
CA VAL A 215 9.14 3.53 6.02
C VAL A 215 8.65 4.22 4.76
N LYS A 216 8.92 3.61 3.61
CA LYS A 216 8.38 4.02 2.30
C LYS A 216 7.67 2.85 1.65
N PHE A 217 6.51 3.12 1.06
CA PHE A 217 5.85 2.13 0.22
C PHE A 217 6.43 2.19 -1.19
N ARG A 218 6.76 1.03 -1.73
CA ARG A 218 7.06 0.90 -3.15
C ARG A 218 5.73 0.80 -3.89
N VAL A 219 5.47 1.80 -4.73
CA VAL A 219 4.31 1.89 -5.63
C VAL A 219 4.71 1.40 -7.00
#